data_AF-A0A924T5A9-F1
#
_entry.id   AF-A0A924T5A9-F1
#
_cell.length_a   1.000
_cell.length_b   1.000
_cell.length_c   1.000
_cell.angle_alpha   90.00
_cell.angle_beta   90.00
_cell.angle_gamma   90.00
#
_symmetry.space_group_name_H-M   'P 1'
#
loop_
_entity.id
_entity.type
_entity.pdbx_description
1 polymer ?
#
loop_
_entity_poly.entity_id
_entity_poly.type
_entity_poly.pdbx_seq_one_letter_code
_entity_poly.pdbx_strand_id
1 'polypeptide(L)'
;AVSKALLAGDPAAIEMASRELQQAALALSDLLQGLRGKRANDQDFRLRLGRVLASLGMQREALLRRSAVVECSLHSIVPATRASTYAGSARSYGHNARQSGAFKLLSA
;
A
#
# COMPACT_ATOMS: atom_id res chain seq x y z
N ALA A 1 -16.88 2.43 -1.96
CA ALA A 1 -16.38 3.69 -2.56
C ALA A 1 -14.86 3.63 -2.76
N VAL A 2 -14.06 3.53 -1.69
CA VAL A 2 -12.58 3.52 -1.75
C VAL A 2 -12.03 2.47 -2.73
N SER A 3 -12.48 1.21 -2.65
CA SER A 3 -12.01 0.15 -3.56
C SER A 3 -12.32 0.45 -5.03
N LYS A 4 -13.43 1.12 -5.32
CA LYS A 4 -13.82 1.54 -6.68
C LYS A 4 -12.93 2.68 -7.17
N ALA A 5 -12.68 3.69 -6.33
CA ALA A 5 -11.75 4.78 -6.62
C ALA A 5 -10.33 4.26 -6.87
N LEU A 6 -9.87 3.29 -6.07
CA LEU A 6 -8.59 2.63 -6.26
C LEU A 6 -8.51 1.80 -7.56
N LEU A 7 -9.62 1.27 -8.08
CA LEU A 7 -9.64 0.61 -9.38
C LEU A 7 -9.64 1.61 -10.54
N ALA A 8 -10.21 2.80 -10.33
CA ALA A 8 -10.20 3.88 -11.32
C ALA A 8 -8.83 4.56 -11.45
N GLY A 9 -7.95 4.42 -10.45
CA GLY A 9 -6.60 4.98 -10.48
C GLY A 9 -6.55 6.51 -10.30
N ASP A 10 -7.66 7.14 -9.95
CA ASP A 10 -7.75 8.58 -9.71
C ASP A 10 -7.32 8.92 -8.28
N PRO A 11 -6.17 9.60 -8.08
CA PRO A 11 -5.66 9.93 -6.75
C PRO A 11 -6.59 10.86 -5.97
N ALA A 12 -7.26 11.80 -6.62
CA ALA A 12 -8.17 12.72 -5.96
C ALA A 12 -9.42 12.00 -5.44
N ALA A 13 -9.98 11.09 -6.26
CA ALA A 13 -11.10 10.25 -5.85
C ALA A 13 -10.74 9.29 -4.70
N ILE A 14 -9.50 8.79 -4.68
CA ILE A 14 -9.01 7.92 -3.59
C ILE A 14 -8.91 8.71 -2.28
N GLU A 15 -8.35 9.92 -2.33
CA GLU A 15 -8.22 10.77 -1.15
C GLU A 15 -9.59 11.15 -0.58
N MET A 16 -10.52 11.58 -1.44
CA MET A 16 -11.88 11.93 -1.05
C MET A 16 -12.61 10.73 -0.42
N ALA A 17 -12.60 9.58 -1.08
CA ALA A 17 -13.25 8.38 -0.56
C ALA A 17 -12.62 7.91 0.77
N SER A 18 -11.32 8.12 0.95
CA SER A 18 -10.62 7.78 2.21
C SER A 18 -11.01 8.73 3.35
N ARG A 19 -11.15 10.03 3.06
CA ARG A 19 -11.64 11.03 4.02
C ARG A 19 -13.07 10.73 4.45
N GLU A 20 -13.96 10.39 3.51
CA GLU A 20 -15.34 9.98 3.82
C GLU A 20 -15.39 8.76 4.74
N LEU A 21 -14.55 7.74 4.47
CA LEU A 21 -14.46 6.55 5.30
C LEU A 21 -13.97 6.88 6.72
N GLN A 22 -12.97 7.77 6.84
CA GLN A 22 -12.47 8.23 8.13
C GLN A 22 -13.56 8.98 8.92
N GLN A 23 -14.28 9.90 8.28
CA GLN A 23 -15.38 10.63 8.90
C GLN A 23 -16.48 9.68 9.38
N ALA A 24 -16.88 8.71 8.56
CA ALA A 24 -17.86 7.70 8.93
C ALA A 24 -17.40 6.85 10.13
N ALA A 25 -16.12 6.48 10.20
CA ALA A 25 -15.56 5.73 11.32
C ALA A 25 -15.52 6.55 12.62
N LEU A 26 -15.19 7.84 12.54
CA LEU A 26 -15.22 8.74 13.70
C LEU A 26 -16.65 8.95 14.21
N ALA A 27 -17.60 9.19 13.31
CA ALA A 27 -19.01 9.30 13.66
C ALA A 27 -19.55 8.00 14.30
N LEU A 28 -19.14 6.83 13.80
CA LEU A 28 -19.48 5.55 14.41
C LEU A 28 -18.88 5.41 15.82
N SER A 29 -17.62 5.81 16.02
CA SER A 29 -16.99 5.79 17.35
C SER A 29 -17.73 6.68 18.34
N ASP A 30 -18.12 7.88 17.92
CA ASP A 30 -18.88 8.82 18.75
C ASP A 30 -20.26 8.26 19.12
N LEU A 31 -20.97 7.68 18.14
CA LEU A 31 -22.24 6.99 18.38
C LEU A 31 -22.09 5.83 19.37
N LEU A 32 -21.01 5.05 19.26
CA LEU A 32 -20.72 3.93 20.17
C LEU A 32 -20.40 4.41 21.59
N GLN A 33 -19.72 5.54 21.74
CA GLN A 33 -19.47 6.15 23.06
C GLN A 33 -20.75 6.68 23.70
N GLY A 34 -21.68 7.21 22.90
CA GLY A 34 -23.00 7.66 23.34
C GLY A 34 -24.01 6.54 23.62
N LEU A 35 -23.75 5.32 23.14
CA LEU A 35 -24.62 4.16 23.35
C LEU A 35 -24.44 3.58 24.77
N ARG A 36 -25.22 4.11 25.72
CA ARG A 36 -25.36 3.55 27.08
C ARG A 36 -26.79 3.11 27.36
N GLY A 37 -26.96 2.01 28.12
CA GLY A 37 -28.26 1.55 28.62
C GLY A 37 -29.08 0.69 27.65
N LYS A 38 -30.42 0.85 27.65
CA LYS A 38 -31.40 -0.05 27.01
C LYS A 38 -31.14 -0.38 25.51
N ARG A 39 -30.59 0.55 24.73
CA ARG A 39 -30.24 0.31 23.30
C ARG A 39 -29.07 -0.65 23.11
N ALA A 40 -28.13 -0.72 24.05
CA ALA A 40 -27.04 -1.70 24.01
C ALA A 40 -27.54 -3.13 24.21
N ASN A 41 -28.72 -3.31 24.82
CA ASN A 41 -29.33 -4.62 25.05
C ASN A 41 -30.35 -5.01 23.98
N ASP A 42 -30.59 -4.16 22.98
CA ASP A 42 -31.44 -4.48 21.85
C ASP A 42 -30.70 -5.43 20.88
N GLN A 43 -31.26 -6.62 20.69
CA GLN A 43 -30.65 -7.68 19.89
C GLN A 43 -30.58 -7.31 18.41
N ASP A 44 -31.60 -6.65 17.85
CA ASP A 44 -31.61 -6.27 16.43
C ASP A 44 -30.54 -5.21 16.17
N PHE A 45 -30.42 -4.24 17.08
CA PHE A 45 -29.36 -3.24 17.05
C PHE A 45 -27.96 -3.87 17.06
N ARG A 46 -27.70 -4.83 17.96
CA ARG A 46 -26.42 -5.55 18.03
C ARG A 46 -26.09 -6.33 16.76
N LEU A 47 -27.08 -6.97 16.14
CA LEU A 47 -26.90 -7.71 14.88
C LEU A 47 -26.53 -6.78 13.72
N ARG A 48 -27.23 -5.63 13.61
CA ARG A 48 -26.92 -4.62 12.59
C ARG A 48 -25.54 -4.04 12.78
N LEU A 49 -25.19 -3.69 14.03
CA LEU A 49 -23.86 -3.20 14.37
C LEU A 49 -22.78 -4.24 14.05
N GLY A 50 -23.01 -5.51 14.38
CA GLY A 50 -22.10 -6.60 14.06
C GLY A 50 -21.83 -6.74 12.56
N ARG A 51 -22.85 -6.61 11.70
CA ARG A 51 -22.66 -6.61 10.24
C ARG A 51 -21.83 -5.42 9.76
N VAL A 52 -22.09 -4.23 10.29
CA VAL A 52 -21.33 -3.02 9.94
C VAL A 52 -19.87 -3.18 10.34
N LEU A 53 -19.59 -3.63 11.56
CA LEU A 53 -18.22 -3.87 12.04
C LEU A 53 -17.51 -4.95 11.23
N ALA A 54 -18.19 -6.05 10.88
CA ALA A 54 -17.63 -7.09 10.02
C ALA A 54 -17.27 -6.55 8.63
N SER A 55 -18.14 -5.71 8.03
CA SER A 55 -17.87 -5.08 6.74
C SER A 55 -16.68 -4.12 6.79
N LEU A 56 -16.54 -3.35 7.86
CA LEU A 56 -15.39 -2.48 8.12
C LEU A 56 -14.10 -3.30 8.27
N GLY A 57 -14.14 -4.42 8.98
CA GLY A 57 -13.01 -5.35 9.12
C GLY A 57 -12.53 -5.85 7.76
N MET A 58 -13.43 -6.32 6.91
CA MET A 58 -13.10 -6.78 5.55
C MET A 58 -12.48 -5.66 4.69
N GLN A 59 -13.03 -4.44 4.77
CA GLN A 59 -12.49 -3.30 4.03
C GLN A 59 -11.07 -2.94 4.51
N ARG A 60 -10.84 -2.90 5.82
CA ARG A 60 -9.53 -2.65 6.42
C ARG A 60 -8.50 -3.68 5.94
N GLU A 61 -8.86 -4.96 5.98
CA GLU A 61 -7.96 -6.03 5.54
C GLU A 61 -7.63 -5.92 4.04
N ALA A 62 -8.61 -5.62 3.20
CA ALA A 62 -8.40 -5.40 1.77
C ALA A 62 -7.45 -4.22 1.49
N LEU A 63 -7.57 -3.13 2.25
CA LEU A 63 -6.66 -1.98 2.14
C LEU A 63 -5.24 -2.34 2.58
N LEU A 64 -5.07 -3.07 3.69
CA LEU A 64 -3.76 -3.52 4.17
C LEU A 64 -3.07 -4.45 3.18
N ARG A 65 -3.79 -5.41 2.58
CA ARG A 65 -3.24 -6.27 1.54
C ARG A 65 -2.78 -5.46 0.33
N ARG A 66 -3.55 -4.43 -0.04
CA ARG A 66 -3.21 -3.60 -1.19
C ARG A 66 -2.05 -2.65 -0.92
N SER A 67 -1.91 -2.11 0.28
CA SER A 67 -0.73 -1.32 0.65
C SER A 67 0.54 -2.15 0.58
N ALA A 68 0.50 -3.41 1.04
CA ALA A 68 1.63 -4.33 0.92
C ALA A 68 2.00 -4.63 -0.55
N VAL A 69 1.01 -4.80 -1.43
CA VAL A 69 1.25 -4.97 -2.88
C VAL A 69 1.87 -3.72 -3.49
N VAL A 70 1.36 -2.53 -3.15
CA VAL A 70 1.92 -1.26 -3.62
C VAL A 70 3.36 -1.10 -3.17
N GLU A 71 3.67 -1.35 -1.91
CA GLU A 71 5.03 -1.34 -1.38
C GLU A 71 5.94 -2.30 -2.16
N CYS A 72 5.57 -3.58 -2.30
CA CYS A 72 6.35 -4.54 -3.08
C CYS A 72 6.55 -4.11 -4.54
N SER A 73 5.53 -3.53 -5.17
CA SER A 73 5.62 -3.03 -6.55
C SER A 73 6.56 -1.83 -6.66
N LEU A 74 6.52 -0.90 -5.71
CA LEU A 74 7.42 0.24 -5.64
C LEU A 74 8.87 -0.22 -5.53
N HIS A 75 9.13 -1.20 -4.66
CA HIS A 75 10.45 -1.82 -4.50
C HIS A 75 10.93 -2.55 -5.77
N SER A 76 10.03 -3.04 -6.62
CA SER A 76 10.38 -3.67 -7.89
C SER A 76 10.71 -2.66 -9.00
N ILE A 77 10.05 -1.50 -8.99
CA ILE A 77 10.20 -0.44 -10.02
C ILE A 77 11.35 0.52 -9.67
N VAL A 78 11.63 0.73 -8.38
CA VAL A 78 12.71 1.60 -7.89
C VAL A 78 13.69 0.76 -7.05
N PRO A 79 14.66 0.06 -7.68
CA PRO A 79 15.58 -0.84 -6.98
C PRO A 79 16.56 -0.11 -6.04
N ALA A 80 16.67 1.21 -6.17
CA ALA A 80 17.61 2.06 -5.42
C ALA A 80 17.34 2.10 -3.91
N THR A 81 16.19 1.59 -3.44
CA THR A 81 15.85 1.53 -2.01
C THR A 81 16.33 0.24 -1.31
N ARG A 82 16.92 -0.71 -2.04
CA ARG A 82 17.52 -1.92 -1.44
C ARG A 82 19.00 -1.73 -1.10
N ALA A 83 19.35 -2.00 0.16
CA ALA A 83 20.73 -2.36 0.51
C ALA A 83 21.04 -3.71 -0.15
N SER A 84 21.76 -3.67 -1.27
CA SER A 84 22.09 -4.87 -2.02
C SER A 84 23.06 -5.75 -1.22
N THR A 85 22.58 -6.92 -0.80
CA THR A 85 23.36 -7.95 -0.08
C THR A 85 24.54 -8.47 -0.91
N TYR A 86 24.54 -8.25 -2.23
CA TYR A 86 25.59 -8.69 -3.16
C TYR A 86 26.19 -7.54 -3.99
N ALA A 87 25.99 -6.27 -3.62
CA ALA A 87 26.66 -5.15 -4.32
C ALA A 87 28.14 -5.03 -3.91
N GLY A 88 28.89 -6.13 -4.05
CA GLY A 88 30.25 -6.01 -4.50
C GLY A 88 30.23 -5.56 -5.97
N SER A 89 30.41 -4.27 -6.21
CA SER A 89 30.76 -3.69 -7.52
C SER A 89 29.70 -3.63 -8.63
N ALA A 90 28.44 -3.29 -8.33
CA ALA A 90 27.53 -2.80 -9.38
C ALA A 90 27.91 -1.36 -9.77
N ARG A 91 29.03 -1.19 -10.48
CA ARG A 91 29.31 0.03 -11.25
C ARG A 91 28.25 0.11 -12.35
N SER A 92 27.59 1.25 -12.44
CA SER A 92 26.64 1.61 -13.50
C SER A 92 27.20 1.20 -14.86
N TYR A 93 26.38 0.51 -15.66
CA TYR A 93 26.64 0.30 -17.08
C TYR A 93 26.98 1.65 -17.72
N GLY A 94 28.25 1.93 -17.96
CA GLY A 94 28.68 3.21 -18.53
C GLY A 94 29.93 3.85 -17.96
N HIS A 95 30.89 3.13 -17.35
CA HIS A 95 32.22 3.72 -17.23
C HIS A 95 33.36 2.71 -17.39
N ASN A 96 34.18 3.01 -18.41
CA ASN A 96 35.48 2.45 -18.77
C ASN A 96 35.43 1.28 -19.76
N ALA A 97 35.35 1.64 -21.04
CA ALA A 97 35.90 0.83 -22.12
C ALA A 97 37.38 0.55 -21.81
N ARG A 98 37.68 -0.61 -21.23
CA ARG A 98 39.03 -1.16 -21.24
C ARG A 98 39.35 -1.50 -22.69
N GLN A 99 40.22 -0.72 -23.31
CA GLN A 99 40.87 -1.05 -24.57
C GLN A 99 41.75 -2.29 -24.38
N SER A 100 41.14 -3.48 -24.45
CA SER A 100 41.87 -4.74 -24.53
C SER A 100 42.30 -4.93 -25.99
N GLY A 101 43.47 -4.40 -26.33
CA GLY A 101 44.02 -4.49 -27.68
C GLY A 101 45.49 -4.07 -27.75
N ALA A 102 46.35 -4.62 -26.89
CA ALA A 102 47.79 -4.56 -27.11
C ALA A 102 48.19 -5.67 -28.10
N PHE A 103 48.16 -5.37 -29.39
CA PHE A 103 48.73 -6.26 -30.41
C PHE A 103 50.25 -6.12 -30.39
N LYS A 104 50.95 -7.16 -29.93
CA LYS A 104 52.40 -7.29 -30.14
C LYS A 104 52.66 -7.49 -31.63
N LEU A 105 53.29 -6.50 -32.27
CA LEU A 105 53.93 -6.67 -33.57
C LEU A 105 55.18 -7.54 -33.39
N LEU A 106 55.17 -8.73 -33.97
CA LEU A 106 56.40 -9.49 -34.23
C LEU A 106 56.96 -8.96 -35.56
N SER A 107 58.10 -8.28 -35.49
CA SER A 107 58.92 -7.97 -36.66
C SER A 107 59.61 -9.25 -37.13
N ALA A 108 59.49 -9.56 -38.42
CA ALA A 108 60.31 -10.53 -39.14
C ALA A 108 61.46 -9.82 -39.85
#